data_AF-A0A4V2FDV8-F1
#
_entry.id   AF-A0A4V2FDV8-F1
#
_cell.length_a   1.000
_cell.length_b   1.000
_cell.length_c   1.000
_cell.angle_alpha   90.00
_cell.angle_beta   90.00
_cell.angle_gamma   90.00
#
_symmetry.space_group_name_H-M   'P 1'
#
loop_
_entity.id
_entity.type
_entity.pdbx_description
1 polymer ?
#
loop_
_entity_poly.entity_id
_entity_poly.type
_entity_poly.pdbx_seq_one_letter_code
_entity_poly.pdbx_strand_id
1 'polypeptide(L)'
;MSGRLSKAAVAAFVAIGITPGAAQAVGAERSATVQASAGCRVHVESVTAGGDHAGKTVTVGAAQSEQVYTDIYPDGAVRVSGSTESNPDVTGYGGWIGGYAVLGSTMYATSYYLTLDGDVDRTRPTTYRVGGGWGDTTYFETTRFWDYPKPPNLITQYQLRADGTLSRWEMQYNNGNSPVQWANKQSATGFAAVKTMAMISQTLTYDTFLANTRGGALYTIRVPRTSPMKPIVKKVRTSTWQAFDALVAEKCGRYGTMLVGIDEDSQSAYAYAVGHANGTTTVIQGLGKVPATFADPVYFRGQARQGDAQMLFGE
;
A
#
# COMPACT_ATOMS: atom_id res chain seq x y z
N MET A 1 -9.66 31.86 62.07
CA MET A 1 -10.21 32.99 62.85
C MET A 1 -10.35 34.19 61.93
N SER A 2 -11.51 34.86 62.00
CA SER A 2 -11.88 36.23 61.56
C SER A 2 -10.99 36.93 60.53
N GLY A 3 -11.46 37.46 59.41
CA GLY A 3 -12.73 38.15 59.18
C GLY A 3 -12.44 39.53 58.57
N ARG A 4 -13.22 39.93 57.54
CA ARG A 4 -13.80 41.29 57.26
C ARG A 4 -12.85 42.52 57.34
N LEU A 5 -12.78 43.50 56.42
CA LEU A 5 -13.80 44.23 55.63
C LEU A 5 -13.13 45.26 54.68
N SER A 6 -13.74 45.43 53.49
CA SER A 6 -14.08 46.67 52.73
C SER A 6 -13.12 47.87 52.61
N LYS A 7 -12.99 48.37 51.37
CA LYS A 7 -13.61 49.65 50.93
C LYS A 7 -13.63 49.79 49.40
N ALA A 8 -14.66 50.48 48.94
CA ALA A 8 -15.13 50.59 47.56
C ALA A 8 -14.38 51.62 46.71
N ALA A 9 -14.46 51.46 45.39
CA ALA A 9 -14.58 52.58 44.45
C ALA A 9 -15.40 52.12 43.24
N VAL A 10 -16.54 52.80 43.04
CA VAL A 10 -17.45 52.66 41.90
C VAL A 10 -17.00 53.64 40.82
N ALA A 11 -16.85 53.18 39.58
CA ALA A 11 -16.83 54.04 38.40
C ALA A 11 -17.67 53.40 37.30
N ALA A 12 -18.69 54.14 36.88
CA ALA A 12 -19.71 53.76 35.92
C ALA A 12 -19.14 53.56 34.52
N PHE A 13 -19.58 52.52 33.82
CA PHE A 13 -19.44 52.40 32.37
C PHE A 13 -20.81 52.33 31.71
N VAL A 14 -20.97 53.21 30.74
CA VAL A 14 -22.14 53.45 29.90
C VAL A 14 -22.44 52.22 29.04
N ALA A 15 -23.69 51.79 29.03
CA ALA A 15 -24.19 50.78 28.10
C ALA A 15 -24.49 51.43 26.74
N ILE A 16 -23.80 50.97 25.70
CA ILE A 16 -24.21 51.15 24.30
C ILE A 16 -24.53 49.76 23.76
N GLY A 17 -25.78 49.55 23.40
CA GLY A 17 -26.28 48.32 22.80
C GLY A 17 -25.74 48.14 21.38
N ILE A 18 -25.23 46.94 21.10
CA ILE A 18 -24.95 46.48 19.74
C ILE A 18 -25.77 45.20 19.54
N THR A 19 -26.66 45.26 18.56
CA THR A 19 -27.51 44.17 18.07
C THR A 19 -26.69 42.98 17.58
N PRO A 20 -27.13 41.72 17.78
CA PRO A 20 -26.45 40.56 17.21
C PRO A 20 -26.71 40.51 15.69
N GLY A 21 -25.72 40.96 14.91
CA GLY A 21 -25.65 40.72 13.47
C GLY A 21 -25.23 39.27 13.22
N ALA A 22 -26.02 38.56 12.42
CA ALA A 22 -25.70 37.23 11.93
C ALA A 22 -24.45 37.27 11.04
N ALA A 23 -23.30 36.88 11.60
CA ALA A 23 -22.11 36.56 10.81
C ALA A 23 -22.19 35.09 10.39
N GLN A 24 -22.39 34.88 9.10
CA GLN A 24 -22.39 33.59 8.44
C GLN A 24 -21.02 32.93 8.65
N ALA A 25 -21.00 31.78 9.33
CA ALA A 25 -19.84 30.93 9.47
C ALA A 25 -19.56 30.22 8.12
N VAL A 26 -18.90 30.92 7.20
CA VAL A 26 -18.39 30.33 5.95
C VAL A 26 -16.87 30.32 6.06
N GLY A 27 -16.30 29.20 6.56
CA GLY A 27 -14.83 29.08 6.58
C GLY A 27 -14.24 27.98 7.45
N ALA A 28 -14.95 27.47 8.46
CA ALA A 28 -14.37 26.50 9.40
C ALA A 28 -14.36 25.03 8.89
N GLU A 29 -15.20 24.67 7.91
CA GLU A 29 -15.30 23.28 7.41
C GLU A 29 -14.25 22.94 6.33
N ARG A 30 -13.69 23.95 5.64
CA ARG A 30 -12.68 23.73 4.60
C ARG A 30 -11.26 23.52 5.15
N SER A 31 -10.96 24.01 6.35
CA SER A 31 -9.64 23.81 6.98
C SER A 31 -9.50 22.46 7.69
N ALA A 32 -10.57 21.90 8.25
CA ALA A 32 -10.51 20.59 8.90
C ALA A 32 -10.32 19.43 7.88
N THR A 33 -10.83 19.60 6.66
CA THR A 33 -10.68 18.61 5.57
C THR A 33 -9.29 18.63 4.92
N VAL A 34 -8.66 19.81 4.82
CA VAL A 34 -7.31 19.96 4.24
C VAL A 34 -6.20 19.49 5.21
N GLN A 35 -6.41 19.63 6.52
CA GLN A 35 -5.40 19.21 7.51
C GLN A 35 -5.47 17.70 7.82
N ALA A 36 -6.63 17.06 7.60
CA ALA A 36 -6.76 15.60 7.63
C ALA A 36 -6.25 14.91 6.35
N SER A 37 -6.19 15.63 5.21
CA SER A 37 -5.68 15.11 3.93
C SER A 37 -4.17 15.21 3.76
N ALA A 38 -3.46 15.91 4.64
CA ALA A 38 -2.00 16.11 4.54
C ALA A 38 -1.16 14.85 4.84
N GLY A 39 -1.77 13.73 5.25
CA GLY A 39 -1.06 12.52 5.68
C GLY A 39 -1.31 11.25 4.86
N CYS A 40 -2.30 11.22 3.97
CA CYS A 40 -2.66 10.02 3.23
C CYS A 40 -2.16 10.09 1.79
N ARG A 41 -1.22 9.21 1.46
CA ARG A 41 -0.69 9.04 0.11
C ARG A 41 -0.49 7.57 -0.17
N VAL A 42 -0.55 7.19 -1.44
CA VAL A 42 -0.18 5.86 -1.92
C VAL A 42 0.97 6.04 -2.90
N HIS A 43 2.08 5.35 -2.67
CA HIS A 43 3.15 5.24 -3.66
C HIS A 43 2.77 4.09 -4.60
N VAL A 44 2.26 4.47 -5.78
CA VAL A 44 1.93 3.54 -6.86
C VAL A 44 3.15 3.44 -7.75
N GLU A 45 3.93 2.38 -7.55
CA GLU A 45 5.08 2.07 -8.39
C GLU A 45 4.66 1.18 -9.57
N SER A 46 5.46 1.22 -10.62
CA SER A 46 5.20 0.48 -11.85
C SER A 46 6.47 0.01 -12.55
N VAL A 47 6.31 -1.00 -13.41
CA VAL A 47 7.30 -1.35 -14.42
C VAL A 47 6.77 -0.95 -15.78
N THR A 48 7.48 -0.09 -16.50
CA THR A 48 7.10 0.32 -17.86
C THR A 48 7.26 -0.83 -18.85
N ALA A 49 6.69 -0.71 -20.05
CA ALA A 49 6.92 -1.71 -21.11
C ALA A 49 8.41 -1.85 -21.50
N GLY A 50 9.20 -0.77 -21.36
CA GLY A 50 10.65 -0.74 -21.56
C GLY A 50 11.47 -1.26 -20.37
N GLY A 51 10.82 -1.78 -19.32
CA GLY A 51 11.53 -2.33 -18.17
C GLY A 51 12.08 -1.28 -17.19
N ASP A 52 11.63 -0.03 -17.29
CA ASP A 52 11.97 1.00 -16.31
C ASP A 52 11.15 0.81 -15.04
N HIS A 53 11.73 1.17 -13.89
CA HIS A 53 10.97 1.36 -12.66
C HIS A 53 10.49 2.81 -12.64
N ALA A 54 9.17 3.01 -12.64
CA ALA A 54 8.53 4.31 -12.51
C ALA A 54 7.60 4.34 -11.28
N GLY A 55 7.09 5.53 -10.95
CA GLY A 55 6.18 5.66 -9.83
C GLY A 55 5.36 6.94 -9.85
N LYS A 56 4.29 6.94 -9.05
CA LYS A 56 3.47 8.11 -8.76
C LYS A 56 3.08 8.10 -7.29
N THR A 57 3.31 9.23 -6.63
CA THR A 57 2.68 9.51 -5.33
C THR A 57 1.26 10.02 -5.58
N VAL A 58 0.26 9.25 -5.18
CA VAL A 58 -1.16 9.61 -5.29
C VAL A 58 -1.67 10.15 -3.96
N THR A 59 -2.31 11.33 -3.99
CA THR A 59 -3.02 11.94 -2.86
C THR A 59 -4.46 12.27 -3.27
N VAL A 60 -5.26 12.82 -2.36
CA VAL A 60 -6.65 13.21 -2.67
C VAL A 60 -6.65 14.31 -3.74
N GLY A 61 -7.16 14.00 -4.93
CA GLY A 61 -7.31 14.96 -6.02
C GLY A 61 -6.01 15.33 -6.75
N ALA A 62 -4.90 14.63 -6.49
CA ALA A 62 -3.62 14.90 -7.15
C ALA A 62 -2.78 13.61 -7.31
N ALA A 63 -1.88 13.65 -8.29
CA ALA A 63 -0.83 12.65 -8.45
C ALA A 63 0.44 13.35 -8.93
N GLN A 64 1.57 12.97 -8.34
CA GLN A 64 2.89 13.48 -8.70
C GLN A 64 3.73 12.32 -9.24
N SER A 65 4.28 12.47 -10.44
CA SER A 65 5.25 11.51 -10.96
C SER A 65 6.52 11.51 -10.11
N GLU A 66 7.02 10.33 -9.84
CA GLU A 66 8.29 10.10 -9.15
C GLU A 66 9.42 9.99 -10.17
N GLN A 67 10.67 9.95 -9.68
CA GLN A 67 11.83 9.71 -10.53
C GLN A 67 11.70 8.35 -11.23
N VAL A 68 12.05 8.33 -12.51
CA VAL A 68 12.12 7.09 -13.29
C VAL A 68 13.55 6.56 -13.24
N TYR A 69 13.69 5.28 -12.92
CA TYR A 69 14.95 4.56 -12.99
C TYR A 69 14.91 3.66 -14.21
N THR A 70 15.75 3.94 -15.20
CA THR A 70 15.66 3.26 -16.51
C THR A 70 16.22 1.84 -16.45
N ASP A 71 15.89 1.00 -17.42
CA ASP A 71 16.56 -0.29 -17.69
C ASP A 71 16.76 -1.16 -16.44
N ILE A 72 15.81 -1.18 -15.52
CA ILE A 72 15.90 -1.99 -14.29
C ILE A 72 15.64 -3.46 -14.64
N TYR A 73 14.77 -3.69 -15.60
CA TYR A 73 14.40 -5.00 -16.11
C TYR A 73 14.58 -5.03 -17.64
N PRO A 74 14.73 -6.22 -18.24
CA PRO A 74 14.59 -6.35 -19.68
C PRO A 74 13.17 -5.97 -20.14
N ASP A 75 13.06 -5.35 -21.31
CA ASP A 75 11.81 -4.94 -21.94
C ASP A 75 10.76 -6.05 -21.94
N GLY A 76 9.55 -5.73 -21.48
CA GLY A 76 8.41 -6.65 -21.44
C GLY A 76 8.58 -7.92 -20.60
N ALA A 77 9.68 -8.05 -19.83
CA ALA A 77 9.96 -9.30 -19.11
C ALA A 77 9.16 -9.45 -17.81
N VAL A 78 8.86 -8.33 -17.13
CA VAL A 78 8.13 -8.35 -15.85
C VAL A 78 6.65 -8.63 -16.11
N ARG A 79 6.14 -9.65 -15.43
CA ARG A 79 4.74 -10.10 -15.54
C ARG A 79 3.89 -9.62 -14.37
N VAL A 80 4.46 -9.71 -13.17
CA VAL A 80 3.88 -9.22 -11.92
C VAL A 80 5.02 -8.82 -11.00
N SER A 81 4.78 -7.82 -10.17
CA SER A 81 5.72 -7.36 -9.15
C SER A 81 5.03 -7.30 -7.80
N GLY A 82 5.80 -7.53 -6.74
CA GLY A 82 5.33 -7.34 -5.37
C GLY A 82 5.67 -5.93 -4.91
N SER A 83 5.31 -5.61 -3.67
CA SER A 83 5.76 -4.37 -3.07
C SER A 83 7.28 -4.29 -3.03
N THR A 84 7.78 -3.12 -3.37
CA THR A 84 9.18 -2.72 -3.19
C THR A 84 9.34 -1.96 -1.89
N GLU A 85 10.59 -1.79 -1.47
CA GLU A 85 10.97 -0.92 -0.39
C GLU A 85 12.11 0.00 -0.82
N SER A 86 12.08 1.25 -0.36
CA SER A 86 13.12 2.24 -0.59
C SER A 86 13.79 2.62 0.73
N ASN A 87 15.12 2.45 0.79
CA ASN A 87 15.97 2.86 1.89
C ASN A 87 16.88 4.01 1.44
N PRO A 88 16.64 5.24 1.89
CA PRO A 88 17.49 6.38 1.54
C PRO A 88 18.81 6.42 2.32
N ASP A 89 18.89 5.79 3.50
CA ASP A 89 20.06 5.91 4.37
C ASP A 89 21.00 4.71 4.17
N VAL A 90 21.72 4.72 3.06
CA VAL A 90 22.73 3.70 2.74
C VAL A 90 24.10 4.36 2.63
N THR A 91 25.00 4.03 3.56
CA THR A 91 26.35 4.61 3.58
C THR A 91 27.07 4.45 2.24
N GLY A 92 27.46 5.58 1.62
CA GLY A 92 28.16 5.62 0.34
C GLY A 92 27.27 5.60 -0.90
N TYR A 93 25.93 5.64 -0.74
CA TYR A 93 24.95 5.62 -1.82
C TYR A 93 23.86 6.68 -1.57
N GLY A 94 23.15 7.08 -2.63
CA GLY A 94 21.97 7.93 -2.54
C GLY A 94 20.71 7.18 -2.08
N GLY A 95 20.77 5.85 -2.05
CA GLY A 95 19.72 4.99 -1.56
C GLY A 95 19.83 3.56 -2.09
N TRP A 96 18.86 2.73 -1.69
CA TRP A 96 18.68 1.37 -2.16
C TRP A 96 17.19 1.09 -2.33
N ILE A 97 16.81 0.48 -3.44
CA ILE A 97 15.44 0.07 -3.72
C ILE A 97 15.46 -1.44 -3.95
N GLY A 98 14.50 -2.17 -3.38
CA GLY A 98 14.46 -3.62 -3.51
C GLY A 98 13.09 -4.25 -3.29
N GLY A 99 12.92 -5.44 -3.83
CA GLY A 99 11.68 -6.21 -3.77
C GLY A 99 11.81 -7.54 -4.50
N TYR A 100 10.69 -8.06 -4.99
CA TYR A 100 10.66 -9.26 -5.81
C TYR A 100 9.72 -9.08 -6.99
N ALA A 101 10.08 -9.66 -8.13
CA ALA A 101 9.30 -9.63 -9.34
C ALA A 101 9.32 -11.00 -10.03
N VAL A 102 8.25 -11.30 -10.78
CA VAL A 102 8.20 -12.48 -11.64
C VAL A 102 8.50 -12.06 -13.06
N LEU A 103 9.61 -12.56 -13.59
CA LEU A 103 10.02 -12.39 -14.98
C LEU A 103 9.77 -13.71 -15.72
N GLY A 104 8.86 -13.69 -16.68
CA GLY A 104 8.37 -14.91 -17.35
C GLY A 104 7.80 -15.92 -16.34
N SER A 105 8.50 -17.04 -16.12
CA SER A 105 8.11 -18.12 -15.20
C SER A 105 8.96 -18.23 -13.92
N THR A 106 9.83 -17.25 -13.69
CA THR A 106 10.85 -17.27 -12.64
C THR A 106 10.71 -16.04 -11.75
N MET A 107 10.80 -16.26 -10.44
CA MET A 107 10.90 -15.18 -9.46
C MET A 107 12.34 -14.71 -9.33
N TYR A 108 12.51 -13.40 -9.34
CA TYR A 108 13.77 -12.70 -9.09
C TYR A 108 13.63 -11.83 -7.85
N ALA A 109 14.68 -11.79 -7.04
CA ALA A 109 14.91 -10.66 -6.16
C ALA A 109 15.37 -9.52 -7.06
N THR A 110 14.73 -8.37 -6.96
CA THR A 110 15.15 -7.16 -7.66
C THR A 110 15.67 -6.17 -6.65
N SER A 111 16.83 -5.60 -6.92
CA SER A 111 17.35 -4.53 -6.10
C SER A 111 18.42 -3.74 -6.83
N TYR A 112 18.52 -2.46 -6.52
CA TYR A 112 19.54 -1.59 -7.07
C TYR A 112 19.88 -0.48 -6.09
N TYR A 113 21.13 -0.04 -6.15
CA TYR A 113 21.61 1.12 -5.41
C TYR A 113 21.51 2.36 -6.29
N LEU A 114 21.31 3.50 -5.64
CA LEU A 114 21.45 4.80 -6.26
C LEU A 114 22.84 5.35 -5.92
N THR A 115 23.52 5.92 -6.90
CA THR A 115 24.70 6.76 -6.68
C THR A 115 24.32 7.98 -5.85
N LEU A 116 25.30 8.71 -5.32
CA LEU A 116 25.04 9.95 -4.57
C LEU A 116 24.38 11.04 -5.43
N ASP A 117 24.52 10.95 -6.76
CA ASP A 117 23.88 11.84 -7.73
C ASP A 117 22.44 11.40 -8.07
N GLY A 118 21.98 10.26 -7.53
CA GLY A 118 20.62 9.74 -7.71
C GLY A 118 20.44 8.81 -8.91
N ASP A 119 21.49 8.52 -9.67
CA ASP A 119 21.46 7.56 -10.78
C ASP A 119 21.57 6.12 -10.31
N VAL A 120 21.04 5.17 -11.07
CA VAL A 120 21.20 3.73 -10.79
C VAL A 120 22.68 3.33 -10.90
N ASP A 121 23.21 2.69 -9.85
CA ASP A 121 24.54 2.08 -9.87
C ASP A 121 24.55 0.84 -10.79
N ARG A 122 25.05 1.02 -12.02
CA ARG A 122 25.12 -0.02 -13.04
C ARG A 122 26.31 -0.97 -12.91
N THR A 123 27.13 -0.83 -11.87
CA THR A 123 28.25 -1.76 -11.64
C THR A 123 27.78 -3.13 -11.14
N ARG A 124 26.48 -3.27 -10.84
CA ARG A 124 25.86 -4.47 -10.28
C ARG A 124 24.61 -4.86 -11.06
N PRO A 125 24.28 -6.16 -11.13
CA PRO A 125 22.98 -6.60 -11.63
C PRO A 125 21.84 -6.05 -10.77
N THR A 126 20.74 -5.69 -11.41
CA THR A 126 19.50 -5.23 -10.75
C THR A 126 18.54 -6.36 -10.39
N THR A 127 18.84 -7.59 -10.86
CA THR A 127 18.00 -8.77 -10.66
C THR A 127 18.84 -10.00 -10.33
N TYR A 128 18.36 -10.80 -9.38
CA TYR A 128 19.00 -12.02 -8.90
C TYR A 128 17.97 -13.15 -8.88
N ARG A 129 18.25 -14.23 -9.62
CA ARG A 129 17.33 -15.35 -9.76
C ARG A 129 17.09 -16.04 -8.42
N VAL A 130 15.82 -16.21 -8.03
CA VAL A 130 15.45 -16.97 -6.84
C VAL A 130 15.01 -18.39 -7.21
N GLY A 131 14.06 -18.54 -8.14
CA GLY A 131 13.56 -19.87 -8.52
C GLY A 131 12.41 -19.86 -9.53
N GLY A 132 12.19 -21.01 -10.18
CA GLY A 132 11.10 -21.21 -11.15
C GLY A 132 9.77 -21.61 -10.51
N GLY A 133 8.73 -21.78 -11.33
CA GLY A 133 7.40 -22.24 -10.89
C GLY A 133 6.38 -21.12 -10.65
N TRP A 134 6.65 -19.93 -11.21
CA TRP A 134 5.86 -18.72 -11.03
C TRP A 134 5.12 -18.27 -12.30
N GLY A 135 5.15 -19.06 -13.38
CA GLY A 135 4.61 -18.66 -14.69
C GLY A 135 3.08 -18.51 -14.74
N ASP A 136 2.38 -19.13 -13.81
CA ASP A 136 0.92 -19.05 -13.65
C ASP A 136 0.48 -17.97 -12.66
N THR A 137 1.41 -17.11 -12.19
CA THR A 137 1.10 -16.06 -11.23
C THR A 137 0.26 -14.96 -11.87
N THR A 138 -0.83 -14.58 -11.20
CA THR A 138 -1.68 -13.43 -11.55
C THR A 138 -1.67 -12.34 -10.49
N TYR A 139 -1.22 -12.64 -9.26
CA TYR A 139 -0.91 -11.66 -8.23
C TYR A 139 0.24 -12.15 -7.37
N PHE A 140 1.10 -11.22 -6.95
CA PHE A 140 2.32 -11.52 -6.20
C PHE A 140 2.56 -10.41 -5.17
N GLU A 141 2.84 -10.78 -3.93
CA GLU A 141 3.08 -9.79 -2.87
C GLU A 141 4.03 -10.30 -1.80
N THR A 142 4.96 -9.44 -1.38
CA THR A 142 5.86 -9.71 -0.27
C THR A 142 5.40 -8.91 0.93
N THR A 143 4.95 -9.60 1.98
CA THR A 143 4.53 -8.96 3.23
C THR A 143 5.67 -9.04 4.24
N ARG A 144 5.87 -7.94 4.97
CA ARG A 144 6.90 -7.81 5.99
C ARG A 144 6.19 -7.35 7.25
N PHE A 145 6.09 -8.23 8.24
CA PHE A 145 5.58 -7.87 9.56
C PHE A 145 6.75 -7.64 10.51
N TRP A 146 6.61 -6.60 11.33
CA TRP A 146 7.50 -6.33 12.45
C TRP A 146 6.75 -5.81 13.67
N ASP A 147 7.24 -6.21 14.84
CA ASP A 147 6.80 -5.68 16.13
C ASP A 147 7.56 -4.37 16.39
N TYR A 148 7.12 -3.29 15.75
CA TYR A 148 7.79 -1.97 15.82
C TYR A 148 8.10 -1.57 17.27
N PRO A 149 9.32 -1.12 17.59
CA PRO A 149 10.41 -0.74 16.66
C PRO A 149 11.41 -1.86 16.31
N LYS A 150 11.07 -3.14 16.52
CA LYS A 150 11.97 -4.26 16.18
C LYS A 150 12.05 -4.44 14.65
N PRO A 151 13.18 -4.95 14.10
CA PRO A 151 13.29 -5.31 12.69
C PRO A 151 12.32 -6.45 12.30
N PRO A 152 12.06 -6.67 11.00
CA PRO A 152 11.12 -7.69 10.54
C PRO A 152 11.45 -9.07 11.05
N ASN A 153 10.49 -9.61 11.78
CA ASN A 153 10.54 -10.96 12.31
C ASN A 153 9.81 -11.95 11.41
N LEU A 154 8.95 -11.48 10.49
CA LEU A 154 8.21 -12.35 9.57
C LEU A 154 8.15 -11.72 8.17
N ILE A 155 8.71 -12.42 7.20
CA ILE A 155 8.57 -12.06 5.79
C ILE A 155 7.88 -13.21 5.08
N THR A 156 6.80 -12.90 4.35
CA THR A 156 5.94 -13.88 3.71
C THR A 156 5.72 -13.52 2.26
N GLN A 157 5.81 -14.51 1.38
CA GLN A 157 5.54 -14.36 -0.04
C GLN A 157 4.16 -14.91 -0.35
N TYR A 158 3.34 -14.15 -1.05
CA TYR A 158 2.04 -14.57 -1.55
C TYR A 158 2.08 -14.72 -3.06
N GLN A 159 1.37 -15.74 -3.55
CA GLN A 159 1.12 -15.98 -4.96
C GLN A 159 -0.35 -16.33 -5.13
N LEU A 160 -1.07 -15.61 -5.99
CA LEU A 160 -2.30 -16.10 -6.58
C LEU A 160 -1.97 -16.67 -7.95
N ARG A 161 -2.35 -17.92 -8.17
CA ARG A 161 -2.26 -18.58 -9.47
C ARG A 161 -3.53 -18.38 -10.29
N ALA A 162 -3.40 -18.50 -11.61
CA ALA A 162 -4.50 -18.42 -12.56
C ALA A 162 -5.61 -19.45 -12.31
N ASP A 163 -5.29 -20.60 -11.70
CA ASP A 163 -6.25 -21.65 -11.31
C ASP A 163 -7.05 -21.30 -10.02
N GLY A 164 -6.73 -20.18 -9.36
CA GLY A 164 -7.34 -19.80 -8.10
C GLY A 164 -6.71 -20.40 -6.86
N THR A 165 -5.51 -20.96 -6.95
CA THR A 165 -4.71 -21.40 -5.80
C THR A 165 -3.96 -20.21 -5.22
N LEU A 166 -4.29 -19.82 -3.99
CA LEU A 166 -3.53 -18.88 -3.19
C LEU A 166 -2.47 -19.65 -2.39
N SER A 167 -1.21 -19.28 -2.55
CA SER A 167 -0.08 -19.87 -1.83
C SER A 167 0.63 -18.84 -0.96
N ARG A 168 1.16 -19.29 0.17
CA ARG A 168 2.00 -18.51 1.10
C ARG A 168 3.30 -19.26 1.36
N TRP A 169 4.45 -18.58 1.27
CA TRP A 169 5.75 -19.06 1.73
C TRP A 169 6.25 -18.17 2.84
N GLU A 170 7.07 -18.73 3.71
CA GLU A 170 7.79 -18.00 4.74
C GLU A 170 9.26 -17.90 4.37
N MET A 171 9.82 -16.72 4.56
CA MET A 171 11.25 -16.52 4.45
C MET A 171 11.93 -17.14 5.67
N GLN A 172 12.85 -18.07 5.42
CA GLN A 172 13.72 -18.61 6.45
C GLN A 172 15.13 -18.06 6.26
N TYR A 173 15.66 -17.49 7.34
CA TYR A 173 17.09 -17.21 7.49
C TYR A 173 17.73 -18.49 8.02
N ASN A 174 18.65 -19.08 7.25
CA ASN A 174 19.41 -20.22 7.74
C ASN A 174 20.66 -19.68 8.49
N ASN A 175 20.84 -20.10 9.74
CA ASN A 175 21.74 -19.52 10.75
C ASN A 175 23.23 -19.81 10.51
N GLY A 176 23.71 -19.80 9.26
CA GLY A 176 25.09 -20.20 8.94
C GLY A 176 25.53 -19.83 7.54
N ASN A 177 25.51 -18.53 7.19
CA ASN A 177 25.98 -18.00 5.90
C ASN A 177 25.28 -18.57 4.65
N SER A 178 24.04 -19.06 4.79
CA SER A 178 23.25 -19.62 3.68
C SER A 178 22.31 -18.56 3.07
N PRO A 179 21.97 -18.69 1.76
CA PRO A 179 21.05 -17.77 1.12
C PRO A 179 19.65 -17.86 1.74
N VAL A 180 18.90 -16.76 1.67
CA VAL A 180 17.49 -16.66 2.01
C VAL A 180 16.70 -17.77 1.30
N GLN A 181 15.93 -18.57 2.04
CA GLN A 181 15.10 -19.64 1.48
C GLN A 181 13.62 -19.36 1.68
N TRP A 182 12.83 -19.58 0.63
CA TRP A 182 11.37 -19.58 0.72
C TRP A 182 10.89 -21.00 1.02
N ALA A 183 10.38 -21.20 2.22
CA ALA A 183 9.99 -22.51 2.74
C ALA A 183 8.54 -22.50 3.28
N ASN A 184 8.13 -23.60 3.90
CA ASN A 184 6.83 -23.76 4.55
C ASN A 184 5.63 -23.41 3.65
N LYS A 185 5.67 -23.78 2.37
CA LYS A 185 4.59 -23.50 1.43
C LYS A 185 3.26 -24.02 1.97
N GLN A 186 2.30 -23.12 2.15
CA GLN A 186 0.89 -23.45 2.39
C GLN A 186 0.04 -23.01 1.21
N SER A 187 -1.10 -23.66 0.99
CA SER A 187 -1.98 -23.31 -0.14
C SER A 187 -3.45 -23.53 0.18
N ALA A 188 -4.30 -22.71 -0.43
CA ALA A 188 -5.75 -22.79 -0.36
C ALA A 188 -6.33 -22.53 -1.75
N THR A 189 -7.31 -23.32 -2.17
CA THR A 189 -7.99 -23.19 -3.47
C THR A 189 -9.31 -22.43 -3.33
N GLY A 190 -9.97 -22.15 -4.45
CA GLY A 190 -11.28 -21.49 -4.48
C GLY A 190 -11.25 -19.99 -4.79
N PHE A 191 -10.09 -19.45 -5.18
CA PHE A 191 -9.92 -18.03 -5.52
C PHE A 191 -9.93 -17.76 -7.02
N ALA A 192 -10.43 -18.69 -7.85
CA ALA A 192 -10.39 -18.58 -9.31
C ALA A 192 -11.18 -17.38 -9.87
N ALA A 193 -12.11 -16.82 -9.09
CA ALA A 193 -12.85 -15.62 -9.47
C ALA A 193 -12.06 -14.31 -9.22
N VAL A 194 -11.01 -14.34 -8.39
CA VAL A 194 -10.22 -13.15 -8.03
C VAL A 194 -9.47 -12.64 -9.27
N LYS A 195 -9.60 -11.34 -9.53
CA LYS A 195 -8.92 -10.65 -10.63
C LYS A 195 -7.58 -10.10 -10.14
N THR A 196 -7.60 -9.27 -9.11
CA THR A 196 -6.42 -8.74 -8.43
C THR A 196 -6.70 -8.54 -6.94
N MET A 197 -5.67 -8.17 -6.17
CA MET A 197 -5.74 -7.97 -4.74
C MET A 197 -4.88 -6.77 -4.31
N ALA A 198 -5.12 -6.25 -3.11
CA ALA A 198 -4.24 -5.32 -2.43
C ALA A 198 -4.13 -5.71 -0.96
N MET A 199 -2.93 -5.69 -0.40
CA MET A 199 -2.76 -5.90 1.03
C MET A 199 -3.31 -4.70 1.82
N ILE A 200 -4.10 -4.97 2.86
CA ILE A 200 -4.70 -3.93 3.71
C ILE A 200 -4.41 -4.10 5.19
N SER A 201 -3.94 -5.28 5.64
CA SER A 201 -3.56 -5.51 7.03
C SER A 201 -2.38 -6.47 7.12
N GLN A 202 -1.44 -6.16 8.00
CA GLN A 202 -0.27 -6.98 8.31
C GLN A 202 -0.20 -7.20 9.82
N THR A 203 -0.34 -8.43 10.27
CA THR A 203 -0.33 -8.76 11.70
C THR A 203 0.55 -9.97 12.00
N LEU A 204 0.84 -10.17 13.29
CA LEU A 204 1.59 -11.33 13.77
C LEU A 204 0.91 -12.66 13.46
N THR A 205 -0.41 -12.71 13.33
CA THR A 205 -1.17 -13.96 13.21
C THR A 205 -1.89 -14.13 11.88
N TYR A 206 -2.05 -13.06 11.10
CA TYR A 206 -2.66 -13.08 9.77
C TYR A 206 -2.27 -11.86 8.95
N ASP A 207 -2.40 -11.98 7.64
CA ASP A 207 -2.44 -10.83 6.72
C ASP A 207 -3.82 -10.77 6.06
N THR A 208 -4.27 -9.58 5.68
CA THR A 208 -5.55 -9.40 4.99
C THR A 208 -5.36 -8.69 3.68
N PHE A 209 -6.00 -9.23 2.65
CA PHE A 209 -6.10 -8.63 1.33
C PHE A 209 -7.52 -8.14 1.07
N LEU A 210 -7.64 -7.05 0.34
CA LEU A 210 -8.85 -6.65 -0.36
C LEU A 210 -8.76 -7.19 -1.80
N ALA A 211 -9.77 -7.91 -2.27
CA ALA A 211 -9.73 -8.63 -3.54
C ALA A 211 -10.98 -8.33 -4.37
N ASN A 212 -10.79 -7.87 -5.60
CA ASN A 212 -11.89 -7.77 -6.56
C ASN A 212 -12.04 -9.07 -7.36
N THR A 213 -13.23 -9.33 -7.87
CA THR A 213 -13.49 -10.47 -8.75
C THR A 213 -13.74 -10.01 -10.18
N ARG A 214 -13.53 -10.92 -11.14
CA ARG A 214 -13.92 -10.70 -12.55
C ARG A 214 -15.42 -10.40 -12.71
N GLY A 215 -16.25 -10.88 -11.77
CA GLY A 215 -17.68 -10.60 -11.70
C GLY A 215 -18.04 -9.29 -10.98
N GLY A 216 -17.06 -8.53 -10.49
CA GLY A 216 -17.24 -7.18 -9.96
C GLY A 216 -17.47 -7.04 -8.46
N ALA A 217 -17.49 -8.15 -7.73
CA ALA A 217 -17.60 -8.11 -6.28
C ALA A 217 -16.25 -7.76 -5.63
N LEU A 218 -16.30 -7.27 -4.40
CA LEU A 218 -15.13 -6.96 -3.56
C LEU A 218 -15.21 -7.77 -2.27
N TYR A 219 -14.11 -8.40 -1.87
CA TYR A 219 -14.00 -9.22 -0.67
C TYR A 219 -12.78 -8.84 0.16
N THR A 220 -12.82 -9.11 1.47
CA THR A 220 -11.58 -9.33 2.22
C THR A 220 -11.22 -10.81 2.21
N ILE A 221 -9.92 -11.09 2.17
CA ILE A 221 -9.33 -12.42 2.32
C ILE A 221 -8.32 -12.34 3.45
N ARG A 222 -8.72 -12.78 4.64
CA ARG A 222 -7.83 -12.89 5.81
C ARG A 222 -7.11 -14.23 5.75
N VAL A 223 -5.80 -14.21 5.55
CA VAL A 223 -4.96 -15.40 5.46
C VAL A 223 -4.25 -15.60 6.80
N PRO A 224 -4.58 -16.63 7.59
CA PRO A 224 -3.87 -16.90 8.83
C PRO A 224 -2.42 -17.29 8.53
N ARG A 225 -1.51 -17.00 9.46
CA ARG A 225 -0.10 -17.43 9.42
C ARG A 225 0.09 -18.86 9.95
N THR A 226 -0.93 -19.47 10.53
CA THR A 226 -0.89 -20.86 11.01
C THR A 226 -0.95 -21.89 9.87
N SER A 227 -0.61 -23.14 10.20
CA SER A 227 -0.85 -24.31 9.36
C SER A 227 -1.91 -25.20 10.02
N PRO A 228 -2.91 -25.73 9.28
CA PRO A 228 -3.14 -25.50 7.84
C PRO A 228 -3.62 -24.07 7.53
N MET A 229 -3.29 -23.56 6.35
CA MET A 229 -3.76 -22.25 5.89
C MET A 229 -5.24 -22.33 5.51
N LYS A 230 -6.10 -21.75 6.36
CA LYS A 230 -7.56 -21.66 6.14
C LYS A 230 -8.00 -20.20 6.05
N PRO A 231 -8.00 -19.58 4.85
CA PRO A 231 -8.42 -18.19 4.70
C PRO A 231 -9.88 -17.96 5.08
N ILE A 232 -10.16 -16.78 5.63
CA ILE A 232 -11.52 -16.31 5.94
C ILE A 232 -11.89 -15.23 4.93
N VAL A 233 -12.99 -15.44 4.20
CA VAL A 233 -13.44 -14.53 3.15
C VAL A 233 -14.72 -13.82 3.58
N LYS A 234 -14.75 -12.49 3.50
CA LYS A 234 -15.96 -11.69 3.78
C LYS A 234 -16.28 -10.80 2.59
N LYS A 235 -17.55 -10.77 2.19
CA LYS A 235 -18.03 -9.90 1.11
C LYS A 235 -18.09 -8.45 1.60
N VAL A 236 -17.53 -7.53 0.82
CA VAL A 236 -17.48 -6.09 1.10
C VAL A 236 -18.43 -5.31 0.19
N ARG A 237 -18.42 -5.60 -1.11
CA ARG A 237 -19.35 -5.05 -2.12
C ARG A 237 -19.77 -6.14 -3.10
N THR A 238 -20.94 -5.98 -3.69
CA THR A 238 -21.53 -6.96 -4.61
C THR A 238 -21.14 -6.76 -6.07
N SER A 239 -20.81 -5.52 -6.48
CA SER A 239 -20.57 -5.14 -7.87
C SER A 239 -19.70 -3.88 -7.95
N THR A 240 -19.35 -3.47 -9.19
CA THR A 240 -18.62 -2.25 -9.61
C THR A 240 -17.09 -2.27 -9.46
N TRP A 241 -16.48 -3.39 -9.09
CA TRP A 241 -15.03 -3.49 -8.90
C TRP A 241 -14.30 -4.23 -10.03
N GLN A 242 -15.01 -4.73 -11.05
CA GLN A 242 -14.43 -5.55 -12.12
C GLN A 242 -13.50 -4.78 -13.07
N ALA A 243 -13.65 -3.46 -13.13
CA ALA A 243 -12.88 -2.61 -14.04
C ALA A 243 -11.40 -2.54 -13.64
N PHE A 244 -11.07 -2.72 -12.36
CA PHE A 244 -9.68 -2.59 -11.89
C PHE A 244 -8.86 -3.84 -12.16
N ASP A 245 -7.72 -3.67 -12.83
CA ASP A 245 -6.71 -4.69 -13.11
C ASP A 245 -5.64 -4.74 -12.01
N ALA A 246 -5.37 -3.59 -11.38
CA ALA A 246 -4.51 -3.48 -10.21
C ALA A 246 -5.19 -2.73 -9.06
N LEU A 247 -4.86 -3.14 -7.84
CA LEU A 247 -5.25 -2.47 -6.61
C LEU A 247 -3.97 -2.20 -5.81
N VAL A 248 -3.76 -0.95 -5.41
CA VAL A 248 -2.61 -0.55 -4.58
C VAL A 248 -3.12 0.17 -3.34
N ALA A 249 -2.64 -0.21 -2.17
CA ALA A 249 -3.16 0.27 -0.90
C ALA A 249 -2.04 0.75 0.01
N GLU A 250 -2.30 1.84 0.74
CA GLU A 250 -1.44 2.35 1.80
C GLU A 250 -2.26 2.66 3.03
N LYS A 251 -1.65 2.60 4.22
CA LYS A 251 -2.31 3.03 5.44
C LYS A 251 -2.64 4.51 5.36
N CYS A 252 -3.87 4.84 5.75
CA CYS A 252 -4.37 6.21 5.82
C CYS A 252 -5.09 6.43 7.15
N GLY A 253 -4.48 7.20 8.03
CA GLY A 253 -4.99 7.44 9.38
C GLY A 253 -4.84 6.22 10.30
N ARG A 254 -5.64 6.20 11.38
CA ARG A 254 -5.49 5.19 12.45
C ARG A 254 -5.98 3.79 12.06
N TYR A 255 -7.07 3.72 11.30
CA TYR A 255 -7.81 2.48 10.98
C TYR A 255 -8.24 2.41 9.51
N GLY A 256 -7.70 3.30 8.67
CA GLY A 256 -8.11 3.44 7.28
C GLY A 256 -7.00 3.03 6.33
N THR A 257 -7.42 2.80 5.09
CA THR A 257 -6.58 2.49 3.95
C THR A 257 -6.95 3.46 2.84
N MET A 258 -5.96 4.10 2.24
CA MET A 258 -6.15 4.73 0.93
C MET A 258 -5.88 3.67 -0.12
N LEU A 259 -6.87 3.45 -1.00
CA LEU A 259 -6.83 2.46 -2.05
C LEU A 259 -6.88 3.16 -3.41
N VAL A 260 -6.00 2.78 -4.31
CA VAL A 260 -6.01 3.18 -5.72
C VAL A 260 -6.36 1.95 -6.55
N GLY A 261 -7.47 2.03 -7.29
CA GLY A 261 -7.85 1.05 -8.29
C GLY A 261 -7.48 1.55 -9.68
N ILE A 262 -6.74 0.75 -10.43
CA ILE A 262 -6.22 1.09 -11.75
C ILE A 262 -6.93 0.23 -12.79
N ASP A 263 -7.50 0.88 -13.78
CA ASP A 263 -8.16 0.30 -14.95
C ASP A 263 -7.18 0.47 -16.12
N GLU A 264 -6.59 -0.65 -16.55
CA GLU A 264 -5.54 -0.66 -17.58
C GLU A 264 -6.11 -0.40 -18.98
N ASP A 265 -7.36 -0.82 -19.22
CA ASP A 265 -8.06 -0.62 -20.50
C ASP A 265 -8.25 0.88 -20.81
N SER A 266 -8.62 1.67 -19.80
CA SER A 266 -8.83 3.12 -19.92
C SER A 266 -7.64 3.96 -19.43
N GLN A 267 -6.55 3.31 -19.03
CA GLN A 267 -5.33 3.90 -18.50
C GLN A 267 -5.58 4.93 -17.38
N SER A 268 -6.59 4.65 -16.56
CA SER A 268 -7.13 5.57 -15.56
C SER A 268 -7.10 4.93 -14.18
N ALA A 269 -6.98 5.74 -13.13
CA ALA A 269 -7.09 5.26 -11.76
C ALA A 269 -8.12 6.05 -10.96
N TYR A 270 -8.64 5.42 -9.91
CA TYR A 270 -9.61 6.00 -8.99
C TYR A 270 -9.16 5.75 -7.56
N ALA A 271 -9.24 6.78 -6.73
CA ALA A 271 -8.86 6.71 -5.33
C ALA A 271 -10.09 6.50 -4.43
N TYR A 272 -9.88 5.76 -3.34
CA TYR A 272 -10.90 5.43 -2.35
C TYR A 272 -10.32 5.55 -0.94
N ALA A 273 -11.12 6.09 -0.02
CA ALA A 273 -10.88 5.92 1.41
C ALA A 273 -11.67 4.70 1.88
N VAL A 274 -10.95 3.69 2.35
CA VAL A 274 -11.51 2.44 2.87
C VAL A 274 -11.34 2.47 4.39
N GLY A 275 -12.44 2.40 5.12
CA GLY A 275 -12.41 2.26 6.58
C GLY A 275 -12.03 0.84 7.00
N HIS A 276 -12.09 0.58 8.31
CA HIS A 276 -11.89 -0.77 8.84
C HIS A 276 -12.85 -1.78 8.18
N ALA A 277 -12.28 -2.81 7.56
CA ALA A 277 -13.01 -3.74 6.75
C ALA A 277 -13.76 -4.76 7.62
N ASN A 278 -15.09 -4.68 7.59
CA ASN A 278 -15.99 -5.54 8.36
C ASN A 278 -17.15 -6.04 7.49
N GLY A 279 -16.79 -6.74 6.41
CA GLY A 279 -17.76 -7.24 5.44
C GLY A 279 -18.57 -6.12 4.78
N THR A 280 -19.88 -6.28 4.67
CA THR A 280 -20.76 -5.31 3.98
C THR A 280 -20.87 -3.97 4.69
N THR A 281 -20.50 -3.91 5.98
CA THR A 281 -20.49 -2.67 6.77
C THR A 281 -19.24 -1.81 6.56
N THR A 282 -18.26 -2.31 5.79
CA THR A 282 -17.06 -1.55 5.45
C THR A 282 -17.43 -0.25 4.74
N VAL A 283 -17.00 0.88 5.30
CA VAL A 283 -17.15 2.19 4.67
C VAL A 283 -16.14 2.29 3.53
N ILE A 284 -16.61 2.62 2.34
CA ILE A 284 -15.77 2.92 1.18
C ILE A 284 -16.29 4.22 0.59
N GLN A 285 -15.47 5.26 0.64
CA GLN A 285 -15.75 6.56 0.05
C GLN A 285 -14.93 6.72 -1.21
N GLY A 286 -15.58 6.97 -2.34
CA GLY A 286 -14.91 7.37 -3.58
C GLY A 286 -14.32 8.77 -3.43
N LEU A 287 -13.02 8.90 -3.72
CA LEU A 287 -12.29 10.16 -3.71
C LEU A 287 -12.14 10.76 -5.11
N GLY A 288 -12.63 10.05 -6.13
CA GLY A 288 -12.67 10.48 -7.52
C GLY A 288 -11.57 9.87 -8.38
N LYS A 289 -11.56 10.28 -9.65
CA LYS A 289 -10.53 9.92 -10.62
C LYS A 289 -9.21 10.60 -10.23
N VAL A 290 -8.11 9.85 -10.27
CA VAL A 290 -6.76 10.37 -10.08
C VAL A 290 -6.36 11.14 -11.34
N PRO A 291 -5.91 12.41 -11.26
CA PRO A 291 -5.61 13.24 -12.42
C PRO A 291 -4.23 12.89 -13.03
N ALA A 292 -4.05 11.64 -13.44
CA ALA A 292 -2.86 11.14 -14.13
C ALA A 292 -3.22 9.96 -15.04
N THR A 293 -2.30 9.63 -15.95
CA THR A 293 -2.39 8.44 -16.81
C THR A 293 -1.64 7.28 -16.18
N PHE A 294 -2.23 6.09 -16.28
CA PHE A 294 -1.69 4.82 -15.79
C PHE A 294 -1.61 3.83 -16.96
N ALA A 295 -0.54 3.92 -17.76
CA ALA A 295 -0.36 3.16 -18.99
C ALA A 295 0.66 2.02 -18.90
N ASP A 296 1.24 1.80 -17.73
CA ASP A 296 2.26 0.78 -17.51
C ASP A 296 1.61 -0.60 -17.34
N PRO A 297 2.27 -1.68 -17.78
CA PRO A 297 1.71 -3.04 -17.73
C PRO A 297 1.71 -3.67 -16.33
N VAL A 298 2.43 -3.12 -15.36
CA VAL A 298 2.57 -3.71 -14.03
C VAL A 298 2.56 -2.61 -12.98
N TYR A 299 1.65 -2.71 -12.00
CA TYR A 299 1.52 -1.80 -10.87
C TYR A 299 1.65 -2.52 -9.54
N PHE A 300 2.30 -1.88 -8.58
CA PHE A 300 2.53 -2.40 -7.24
C PHE A 300 2.74 -1.25 -6.24
N ARG A 301 2.88 -1.61 -4.96
CA ARG A 301 3.08 -0.64 -3.89
C ARG A 301 4.56 -0.34 -3.69
N GLY A 302 4.92 0.94 -3.70
CA GLY A 302 6.17 1.42 -3.12
C GLY A 302 6.02 1.63 -1.62
N GLN A 303 7.03 1.29 -0.82
CA GLN A 303 7.02 1.56 0.61
C GLN A 303 8.37 2.09 1.11
N ALA A 304 8.35 2.85 2.20
CA ALA A 304 9.57 3.24 2.88
C ALA A 304 10.29 2.01 3.46
N ARG A 305 11.57 2.16 3.83
CA ARG A 305 12.33 1.07 4.44
C ARG A 305 11.63 0.46 5.65
N GLN A 306 12.02 -0.78 5.93
CA GLN A 306 11.63 -1.49 7.14
C GLN A 306 11.95 -0.66 8.38
N GLY A 307 10.99 -0.57 9.31
CA GLY A 307 11.06 0.29 10.49
C GLY A 307 10.38 1.65 10.30
N ASP A 308 10.48 2.26 9.11
CA ASP A 308 9.87 3.58 8.85
C ASP A 308 8.48 3.46 8.21
N ALA A 309 8.26 2.41 7.41
CA ALA A 309 6.95 2.13 6.85
C ALA A 309 5.94 1.78 7.95
N GLN A 310 4.74 2.36 7.87
CA GLN A 310 3.69 2.01 8.81
C GLN A 310 3.12 0.63 8.48
N MET A 311 2.91 -0.21 9.50
CA MET A 311 2.17 -1.45 9.34
C MET A 311 0.74 -1.17 8.88
N LEU A 312 0.34 -1.81 7.78
CA LEU A 312 -1.01 -1.74 7.26
C LEU A 312 -2.00 -2.25 8.31
N PHE A 313 -3.09 -1.52 8.50
CA PHE A 313 -4.12 -1.86 9.47
C PHE A 313 -5.50 -1.44 8.94
N GLY A 314 -6.11 -2.33 8.17
CA GLY A 314 -7.38 -2.10 7.48
C GLY A 314 -8.46 -3.14 7.77
N GLU A 315 -8.22 -4.14 8.62
CA GLU A 315 -9.19 -5.18 9.05
C GLU A 315 -8.97 -5.59 10.52
#